data_AF-A0A7V4E255-F1
#
_entry.id   AF-A0A7V4E255-F1
#
_cell.length_a   1.000
_cell.length_b   1.000
_cell.length_c   1.000
_cell.angle_alpha   90.00
_cell.angle_beta   90.00
_cell.angle_gamma   90.00
#
_symmetry.space_group_name_H-M   'P 1'
#
loop_
_entity.id
_entity.type
_entity.pdbx_description
1 polymer ?
#
loop_
_entity_poly.entity_id
_entity_poly.type
_entity_poly.pdbx_seq_one_letter_code
_entity_poly.pdbx_strand_id
1 'polypeptide(L)' 'MNLYPHKKFLFAIERFNLVKENDKILVAISGGPDSTSCLLNLKAIEKDKNLKLYAIYIDHGLREDVEED' A
#
# COMPACT_ATOMS: atom_id res chain seq x y z
N MET A 1 8.95 -13.20 3.90
CA MET A 1 7.69 -13.49 3.20
C MET A 1 7.88 -13.14 1.74
N ASN A 2 7.57 -14.05 0.82
CA ASN A 2 7.56 -13.73 -0.61
C ASN A 2 6.18 -13.16 -0.94
N LEU A 3 6.15 -11.93 -1.47
CA LEU A 3 4.92 -11.28 -1.90
C LEU A 3 4.86 -11.33 -3.43
N TYR A 4 3.67 -11.58 -3.95
CA TYR A 4 3.43 -11.60 -5.39
C TYR A 4 2.31 -10.60 -5.70
N PRO A 5 2.53 -9.66 -6.63
CA PRO A 5 1.51 -8.69 -6.99
C PRO A 5 0.40 -9.38 -7.78
N HIS A 6 -0.84 -8.96 -7.54
CA HIS A 6 -2.00 -9.42 -8.26
C HIS A 6 -2.00 -8.89 -9.70
N LYS A 7 -2.35 -9.72 -10.69
CA LYS A 7 -2.28 -9.35 -12.12
C LYS A 7 -3.09 -8.10 -12.48
N LYS A 8 -4.31 -7.95 -11.91
CA LYS A 8 -5.14 -6.76 -12.14
C LYS A 8 -4.51 -5.47 -11.61
N PHE A 9 -3.75 -5.57 -10.52
CA PHE A 9 -3.04 -4.43 -9.93
C PHE A 9 -1.90 -3.98 -10.85
N LEU A 10 -1.08 -4.92 -11.34
CA LEU A 10 -0.03 -4.61 -12.31
C LEU A 10 -0.60 -3.98 -13.59
N PHE A 11 -1.68 -4.56 -14.13
CA PHE A 11 -2.36 -4.01 -15.30
C PHE A 11 -2.84 -2.58 -15.07
N ALA A 12 -3.41 -2.28 -13.90
CA ALA A 12 -3.86 -0.92 -13.57
C ALA A 12 -2.68 0.06 -13.48
N ILE A 13 -1.59 -0.33 -12.81
CA ILE A 13 -0.39 0.51 -12.71
C ILE A 13 0.16 0.87 -14.08
N GLU A 14 0.27 -0.12 -14.98
CA GLU A 14 0.80 0.08 -16.32
C GLU A 14 -0.16 0.90 -17.19
N ARG A 15 -1.44 0.48 -17.26
CA ARG A 15 -2.46 1.12 -18.11
C ARG A 15 -2.64 2.61 -17.80
N PHE A 16 -2.56 2.96 -16.52
CA PHE A 16 -2.83 4.33 -16.05
C PHE A 16 -1.56 5.07 -15.61
N ASN A 17 -0.38 4.48 -15.78
CA ASN A 17 0.91 5.06 -15.41
C ASN A 17 0.95 5.58 -13.96
N LEU A 18 0.41 4.80 -13.01
CA LEU A 18 0.17 5.24 -11.63
C LEU A 18 1.43 5.24 -10.77
N VAL A 19 2.40 4.38 -11.07
CA VAL A 19 3.62 4.19 -10.28
C VAL A 19 4.81 4.09 -11.21
N LYS A 20 5.79 4.98 -11.00
CA LYS A 20 7.03 5.07 -11.75
C LYS A 20 8.19 4.54 -10.93
N GLU A 21 9.31 4.29 -11.61
CA GLU A 21 10.54 3.91 -10.93
C GLU A 21 11.03 5.02 -9.99
N ASN A 22 11.55 4.64 -8.83
CA ASN A 22 12.09 5.53 -7.80
C ASN A 22 11.04 6.41 -7.09
N ASP A 23 9.74 6.15 -7.29
CA ASP A 23 8.68 6.88 -6.59
C ASP A 23 8.76 6.67 -5.07
N LYS A 24 8.46 7.75 -4.34
CA LYS A 24 8.24 7.72 -2.89
C LYS A 24 6.74 7.79 -2.64
N ILE A 25 6.17 6.71 -2.12
CA ILE A 25 4.71 6.55 -2.00
C ILE A 25 4.32 6.47 -0.53
N LEU A 26 3.40 7.34 -0.11
CA LEU A 26 2.73 7.26 1.18
C LEU A 26 1.39 6.53 0.98
N VAL A 27 1.25 5.36 1.59
CA VAL A 27 0.05 4.52 1.52
C VAL A 27 -0.80 4.80 2.76
N ALA A 28 -2.02 5.29 2.54
CA ALA A 28 -3.00 5.44 3.62
C ALA A 28 -3.62 4.07 3.95
N ILE A 29 -3.46 3.65 5.20
CA ILE A 29 -3.98 2.41 5.75
C ILE A 29 -5.17 2.75 6.63
N SER A 30 -6.28 2.04 6.43
CA SER A 30 -7.51 2.16 7.23
C SER A 30 -7.66 1.04 8.26
N GLY A 31 -6.73 0.08 8.30
CA GLY A 31 -6.85 -1.17 9.07
C GLY A 31 -7.68 -2.25 8.38
N GLY A 32 -8.35 -1.92 7.27
CA GLY A 32 -9.15 -2.86 6.49
C GLY A 32 -8.35 -3.73 5.50
N PRO A 33 -8.98 -4.78 4.94
CA PRO A 33 -8.35 -5.67 3.98
C PRO A 33 -7.96 -4.97 2.67
N ASP A 34 -8.72 -3.97 2.22
CA ASP A 34 -8.47 -3.29 0.94
C ASP A 34 -7.18 -2.46 0.96
N SER A 35 -7.03 -1.62 1.98
CA SER A 35 -5.83 -0.77 2.13
C SER A 35 -4.59 -1.61 2.43
N THR A 36 -4.74 -2.68 3.22
CA THR A 36 -3.67 -3.66 3.47
C THR A 36 -3.27 -4.39 2.19
N SER A 37 -4.23 -4.84 1.39
CA SER A 37 -3.98 -5.47 0.09
C SER A 37 -3.24 -4.54 -0.87
N CYS A 38 -3.63 -3.27 -0.92
CA CYS A 38 -2.93 -2.25 -1.71
C CYS A 38 -1.46 -2.12 -1.30
N LEU A 39 -1.19 -2.00 0.00
CA LEU A 39 0.19 -1.94 0.53
C LEU A 39 0.99 -3.19 0.16
N LEU A 40 0.43 -4.39 0.33
CA LEU A 40 1.13 -5.63 0.02
C LEU A 40 1.46 -5.76 -1.47
N ASN A 41 0.56 -5.31 -2.35
CA ASN A 41 0.81 -5.30 -3.79
C ASN A 41 1.92 -4.30 -4.17
N LEU A 42 1.91 -3.09 -3.59
CA LEU A 42 2.99 -2.11 -3.77
C LEU A 42 4.32 -2.66 -3.23
N LYS A 43 4.30 -3.32 -2.06
CA LYS A 43 5.49 -3.93 -1.44
C LYS A 43 6.06 -5.04 -2.30
N ALA A 44 5.22 -5.80 -2.99
CA ALA A 44 5.66 -6.88 -3.88
C ALA A 44 6.47 -6.37 -5.09
N ILE A 45 6.23 -5.14 -5.56
CA ILE A 45 6.96 -4.52 -6.69
C ILE A 45 8.01 -3.49 -6.24
N GLU A 46 8.20 -3.33 -4.93
CA GLU A 46 9.07 -2.29 -4.35
C GLU A 46 10.50 -2.40 -4.89
N LYS A 47 11.06 -3.61 -4.90
CA LYS A 47 12.42 -3.85 -5.39
C LYS A 47 12.53 -3.62 -6.90
N ASP A 48 11.58 -4.15 -7.66
CA ASP A 48 11.59 -4.11 -9.12
C ASP A 48 11.50 -2.68 -9.66
N LYS A 49 10.80 -1.78 -8.95
CA LYS A 49 10.66 -0.37 -9.30
C LYS A 49 11.50 0.58 -8.44
N ASN A 50 12.35 0.05 -7.55
CA ASN A 50 13.11 0.81 -6.57
C ASN A 50 12.25 1.84 -5.78
N LEU A 51 11.07 1.42 -5.34
CA LEU A 51 10.13 2.29 -4.63
C LEU A 51 10.58 2.51 -3.19
N LYS A 52 10.21 3.67 -2.64
CA LYS A 52 10.28 3.92 -1.20
C LYS A 52 8.87 4.04 -0.64
N LEU A 53 8.44 3.03 0.09
CA LEU A 53 7.08 2.97 0.64
C LEU A 53 7.05 3.48 2.09
N TYR A 54 6.04 4.26 2.40
CA TYR A 54 5.67 4.70 3.74
C TYR A 54 4.21 4.32 3.96
N ALA A 55 3.84 3.96 5.19
CA ALA A 55 2.45 3.71 5.55
C ALA A 55 2.03 4.74 6.60
N ILE A 56 0.81 5.25 6.47
CA ILE A 56 0.17 6.10 7.48
C ILE A 56 -1.17 5.50 7.83
N TYR A 57 -1.42 5.33 9.13
CA TYR A 57 -2.74 5.04 9.68
C TYR A 57 -3.19 6.30 10.42
N ILE A 58 -4.47 6.65 10.31
CA ILE A 58 -5.07 7.75 11.05
C ILE A 58 -6.18 7.13 11.88
N ASP A 59 -6.01 7.11 13.20
CA ASP A 59 -7.12 6.85 14.10
C ASP A 59 -8.04 8.07 14.11
N HIS A 60 -9.32 7.84 13.82
CA HIS A 60 -10.35 8.87 13.82
C HIS A 60 -10.99 9.06 15.21
N GLY A 61 -10.66 8.22 16.20
CA GLY A 61 -11.19 8.32 17.56
C GLY A 61 -12.70 8.06 17.64
N LEU A 62 -13.26 7.33 16.67
CA LEU A 62 -14.70 7.03 16.59
C LEU A 62 -15.11 5.80 17.44
N ARG A 63 -14.13 5.13 18.05
CA ARG A 63 -14.28 3.91 18.82
C ARG A 63 -13.58 4.10 20.16
N GLU A 64 -14.27 3.78 21.26
CA GLU A 64 -13.72 3.89 22.62
C GLU A 64 -12.60 2.86 22.86
N ASP A 65 -12.56 1.80 22.04
CA ASP A 65 -11.63 0.67 22.08
C ASP A 65 -10.24 0.94 21.47
N VAL A 66 -9.90 2.19 21.12
CA VAL A 66 -8.56 2.58 20.61
C VAL A 66 -7.70 3.24 21.70
N GLU A 67 -8.17 3.29 22.95
CA GLU A 67 -7.28 3.54 24.10
C GLU A 67 -6.46 2.27 24.41
N GLU A 68 -5.42 2.01 23.62
CA GLU A 68 -4.18 1.27 23.96
C GLU A 68 -3.32 1.09 22.68
N ASP A 69 -2.79 2.19 22.15
CA ASP A 69 -1.62 2.19 21.23
C ASP A 69 -0.37 2.69 21.97
#